data_AF-A0A259CA11-F1
#
_entry.id   AF-A0A259CA11-F1
#
_cell.length_a   1.000
_cell.length_b   1.000
_cell.length_c   1.000
_cell.angle_alpha   90.00
_cell.angle_beta   90.00
_cell.angle_gamma   90.00
#
_symmetry.space_group_name_H-M   'P 1'
#
loop_
_entity.id
_entity.type
_entity.pdbx_description
1 polymer ?
#
loop_
_entity_poly.entity_id
_entity_poly.type
_entity_poly.pdbx_seq_one_letter_code
_entity_poly.pdbx_strand_id
1 'polypeptide(L)'
;LRSYELLKHNEAIRTHYQERFRHILIDEFQDTNALQYAWLKLLSGHDASRVNVSGMGSSAVFAVGDDDQSIYAFRGADVENMRLYEKQYHPMMVKLEQNYRSHGHILDTANFLIANNLDRLGKNLRTDAGHGEPVRIYDAPSDHAEAAWLVDEIKALISSGIKRTEIALLYRSNAQSRIIEHALFSAGIPYRVYGGLRFFERAEIKHALAYLRLLENPNDDTSFSRVVNFPTRGIGARSIEAVQDAARAQNSSLYLAASTLDGKAGAALGGFVRLVDHMREATR
;
A
#
# COMPACT_ATOMS: atom_id res chain seq x y z
N LEU A 1 6.11 -5.85 -10.82
CA LEU A 1 6.31 -6.10 -12.27
C LEU A 1 7.78 -6.03 -12.69
N ARG A 2 8.46 -4.87 -12.61
CA ARG A 2 9.84 -4.75 -13.12
C ARG A 2 10.86 -5.67 -12.44
N SER A 3 10.77 -5.85 -11.12
CA SER A 3 11.67 -6.77 -10.40
C SER A 3 11.47 -8.22 -10.81
N TYR A 4 10.24 -8.65 -11.09
CA TYR A 4 9.96 -9.97 -11.64
C TYR A 4 10.59 -10.15 -13.02
N GLU A 5 10.36 -9.21 -13.94
CA GLU A 5 10.96 -9.25 -15.28
C GLU A 5 12.50 -9.24 -15.21
N LEU A 6 13.09 -8.43 -14.32
CA LEU A 6 14.54 -8.40 -14.11
C LEU A 6 15.08 -9.77 -13.72
N LEU A 7 14.51 -10.43 -12.72
CA LEU A 7 14.98 -11.76 -12.28
C LEU A 7 14.67 -12.85 -13.32
N LYS A 8 13.58 -12.70 -14.07
CA LYS A 8 13.17 -13.63 -15.13
C LYS A 8 14.13 -13.56 -16.33
N HIS A 9 14.56 -12.36 -16.71
CA HIS A 9 15.36 -12.14 -17.91
C HIS A 9 16.86 -12.01 -17.65
N ASN A 10 17.29 -11.72 -16.41
CA ASN A 10 18.69 -11.62 -16.05
C ASN A 10 19.08 -12.71 -15.04
N GLU A 11 19.70 -13.76 -15.55
CA GLU A 11 20.12 -14.91 -14.75
C GLU A 11 21.23 -14.57 -13.75
N ALA A 12 22.23 -13.79 -14.15
CA ALA A 12 23.33 -13.42 -13.25
C ALA A 12 22.82 -12.68 -12.00
N ILE A 13 21.88 -11.75 -12.19
CA ILE A 13 21.24 -11.03 -11.07
C ILE A 13 20.38 -11.97 -10.23
N ARG A 14 19.60 -12.86 -10.86
CA ARG A 14 18.80 -13.85 -10.14
C ARG A 14 19.67 -14.75 -9.26
N THR A 15 20.73 -15.31 -9.82
CA THR A 15 21.68 -16.17 -9.12
C THR A 15 22.33 -15.43 -7.95
N HIS A 16 22.80 -14.20 -8.16
CA HIS A 16 23.36 -13.37 -7.09
C HIS A 16 22.42 -13.24 -5.88
N TYR A 17 21.13 -13.00 -6.11
CA TYR A 17 20.16 -12.88 -5.03
C TYR A 17 19.76 -14.22 -4.41
N GLN A 18 19.68 -15.30 -5.19
CA GLN A 18 19.45 -16.66 -4.69
C GLN A 18 20.58 -17.13 -3.76
N GLU A 19 21.83 -16.77 -4.08
CA GLU A 19 22.99 -17.06 -3.24
C GLU A 19 22.98 -16.24 -1.95
N ARG A 20 22.58 -14.97 -2.05
CA ARG A 20 22.52 -14.07 -0.89
C ARG A 20 21.37 -14.41 0.07
N PHE A 21 20.18 -14.72 -0.45
CA PHE A 21 18.98 -14.94 0.35
C PHE A 21 18.67 -16.43 0.48
N ARG A 22 19.44 -17.10 1.35
CA ARG A 22 19.29 -18.54 1.64
C ARG A 22 18.08 -18.88 2.52
N HIS A 23 17.62 -17.91 3.30
CA HIS A 23 16.44 -18.01 4.15
C HIS A 23 15.52 -16.82 3.86
N ILE A 24 14.29 -17.10 3.45
CA ILE A 24 13.31 -16.09 3.08
C ILE A 24 12.12 -16.23 4.03
N LEU A 25 11.88 -15.20 4.83
CA LEU A 25 10.74 -15.13 5.73
C LEU A 25 9.69 -14.21 5.13
N ILE A 26 8.44 -14.68 5.11
CA ILE A 26 7.32 -13.94 4.54
C ILE A 26 6.22 -13.91 5.59
N ASP A 27 5.77 -12.69 5.90
CA ASP A 27 4.62 -12.45 6.74
C ASP A 27 3.41 -12.08 5.87
N GLU A 28 2.20 -12.23 6.41
CA GLU A 28 0.93 -11.95 5.71
C GLU A 28 0.82 -12.62 4.32
N PHE A 29 1.23 -13.88 4.23
CA PHE A 29 1.34 -14.59 2.95
C PHE A 29 -0.01 -14.75 2.21
N GLN A 30 -1.13 -14.74 2.93
CA GLN A 30 -2.49 -14.79 2.37
C GLN A 30 -2.83 -13.56 1.51
N ASP A 31 -2.12 -12.44 1.69
CA ASP A 31 -2.36 -11.19 0.97
C ASP A 31 -1.49 -11.05 -0.29
N THR A 32 -0.71 -12.09 -0.61
CA THR A 32 0.14 -12.11 -1.80
C THR A 32 -0.68 -12.32 -3.07
N ASN A 33 -0.33 -11.60 -4.14
CA ASN A 33 -0.89 -11.81 -5.48
C ASN A 33 -0.03 -12.78 -6.31
N ALA A 34 -0.60 -13.28 -7.41
CA ALA A 34 0.07 -14.24 -8.30
C ALA A 34 1.45 -13.77 -8.81
N LEU A 35 1.64 -12.46 -9.02
CA LEU A 35 2.92 -11.92 -9.48
C LEU A 35 3.98 -11.90 -8.36
N GLN A 36 3.59 -11.58 -7.13
CA GLN A 36 4.45 -11.66 -5.96
C GLN A 36 4.87 -13.11 -5.70
N TYR A 37 3.93 -14.05 -5.83
CA TYR A 37 4.22 -15.48 -5.71
C TYR A 37 5.17 -15.96 -6.82
N ALA A 38 4.95 -15.55 -8.07
CA ALA A 38 5.86 -15.88 -9.18
C ALA A 38 7.27 -15.28 -8.97
N TRP A 39 7.36 -14.05 -8.46
CA TRP A 39 8.62 -13.42 -8.09
C TRP A 39 9.34 -14.16 -6.96
N LEU A 40 8.61 -14.60 -5.93
CA LEU A 40 9.14 -15.41 -4.85
C LEU A 40 9.75 -16.71 -5.38
N LYS A 41 9.07 -17.43 -6.28
CA LYS A 41 9.60 -18.67 -6.87
C LYS A 41 10.92 -18.45 -7.61
N LEU A 42 11.05 -17.35 -8.34
CA LEU A 42 12.31 -16.98 -8.99
C LEU A 42 13.39 -16.65 -7.95
N LEU A 43 13.04 -15.89 -6.91
CA LEU A 43 13.99 -15.48 -5.88
C LEU A 43 14.46 -16.65 -5.01
N SER A 44 13.59 -17.60 -4.71
CA SER A 44 13.87 -18.76 -3.87
C SER A 44 14.49 -19.93 -4.65
N GLY A 45 14.48 -19.86 -5.99
CA GLY A 45 14.97 -20.95 -6.84
C GLY A 45 14.07 -22.19 -6.85
N HIS A 46 12.78 -22.03 -6.55
CA HIS A 46 11.75 -23.09 -6.60
C HIS A 46 10.88 -23.03 -7.87
N ASP A 47 11.27 -22.21 -8.85
CA ASP A 47 10.61 -22.22 -10.15
C ASP A 47 10.96 -23.52 -10.92
N ALA A 48 10.05 -24.49 -10.89
CA ALA A 48 10.20 -25.79 -11.56
C ALA A 48 10.44 -25.68 -13.08
N SER A 49 10.14 -24.53 -13.71
CA SER A 49 10.42 -24.29 -15.13
C SER A 49 11.87 -23.94 -15.43
N ARG A 50 12.71 -23.74 -14.40
CA ARG A 50 14.09 -23.30 -14.54
C ARG A 50 15.02 -24.10 -13.66
N VAL A 51 16.04 -24.71 -14.26
CA VAL A 51 17.11 -25.39 -13.52
C VAL A 51 17.88 -24.35 -12.71
N ASN A 52 18.09 -24.61 -11.43
CA ASN A 52 18.96 -23.77 -10.60
C ASN A 52 20.42 -23.99 -11.03
N VAL A 53 20.98 -23.01 -11.74
CA VAL A 53 22.30 -23.10 -12.37
C VAL A 53 23.46 -22.97 -11.36
N SER A 54 23.18 -22.46 -10.16
CA SER A 54 24.20 -22.24 -9.12
C SER A 54 24.71 -23.52 -8.44
N GLY A 55 24.07 -24.68 -8.66
CA GLY A 55 24.37 -25.93 -7.93
C GLY A 55 24.08 -25.86 -6.41
N MET A 56 23.70 -24.69 -5.89
CA MET A 56 23.57 -24.40 -4.46
C MET A 56 22.22 -24.85 -3.87
N GLY A 57 21.34 -25.45 -4.66
CA GLY A 57 19.97 -25.79 -4.24
C GLY A 57 19.08 -24.56 -3.97
N SER A 58 17.79 -24.79 -3.80
CA SER A 58 16.79 -23.74 -3.56
C SER A 58 16.86 -23.19 -2.12
N SER A 59 16.49 -21.93 -1.94
CA SER A 59 16.43 -21.28 -0.62
C SER A 59 15.33 -21.88 0.27
N ALA A 60 15.55 -21.83 1.58
CA ALA A 60 14.52 -22.15 2.56
C ALA A 60 13.51 -21.00 2.65
N VAL A 61 12.24 -21.30 2.43
CA VAL A 61 11.15 -20.32 2.52
C VAL A 61 10.30 -20.65 3.74
N PHE A 62 10.10 -19.68 4.61
CA PHE A 62 9.22 -19.74 5.77
C PHE A 62 8.11 -18.70 5.59
N ALA A 63 6.89 -19.16 5.38
CA ALA A 63 5.73 -18.29 5.19
C ALA A 63 4.78 -18.37 6.38
N VAL A 64 4.38 -17.21 6.88
CA VAL A 64 3.34 -17.04 7.90
C VAL A 64 2.14 -16.41 7.24
N GLY A 65 0.95 -16.91 7.53
CA GLY A 65 -0.29 -16.35 7.02
C GLY A 65 -1.51 -16.97 7.66
N ASP A 66 -2.65 -16.33 7.40
CA ASP A 66 -3.96 -16.71 7.90
C ASP A 66 -5.00 -16.60 6.79
N ASP A 67 -5.54 -17.72 6.34
CA ASP A 67 -6.55 -17.76 5.28
C ASP A 67 -7.84 -17.03 5.67
N ASP A 68 -8.18 -17.02 6.97
CA ASP A 68 -9.35 -16.31 7.49
C ASP A 68 -9.19 -14.78 7.47
N GLN A 69 -7.96 -14.29 7.30
CA GLN A 69 -7.64 -12.85 7.27
C GLN A 69 -7.37 -12.31 5.86
N SER A 70 -7.59 -13.11 4.81
CA SER A 70 -7.43 -12.63 3.43
C SER A 70 -8.55 -11.66 3.05
N ILE A 71 -8.31 -10.37 3.26
CA ILE A 71 -9.26 -9.28 2.97
C ILE A 71 -8.91 -8.50 1.68
N TYR A 72 -7.79 -8.83 1.04
CA TYR A 72 -7.28 -8.13 -0.15
C TYR A 72 -7.58 -8.81 -1.49
N ALA A 73 -8.53 -9.76 -1.54
CA ALA A 73 -8.93 -10.43 -2.78
C ALA A 73 -9.28 -9.43 -3.92
N PHE A 74 -9.90 -8.30 -3.59
CA PHE A 74 -10.22 -7.22 -4.54
C PHE A 74 -8.98 -6.52 -5.15
N ARG A 75 -7.80 -6.67 -4.55
CA ARG A 75 -6.50 -6.21 -5.08
C ARG A 75 -5.72 -7.33 -5.79
N GLY A 76 -6.35 -8.47 -6.00
CA GLY A 76 -5.75 -9.65 -6.63
C GLY A 76 -4.89 -10.48 -5.68
N ALA A 77 -5.03 -10.31 -4.36
CA ALA A 77 -4.52 -11.31 -3.42
C ALA A 77 -5.23 -12.64 -3.68
N ASP A 78 -4.46 -13.73 -3.64
CA ASP A 78 -4.96 -15.04 -4.03
C ASP A 78 -4.66 -16.05 -2.92
N VAL A 79 -5.70 -16.48 -2.21
CA VAL A 79 -5.61 -17.52 -1.17
C VAL A 79 -5.10 -18.83 -1.77
N GLU A 80 -5.28 -19.04 -3.09
CA GLU A 80 -4.67 -20.17 -3.79
C GLU A 80 -3.14 -20.16 -3.71
N ASN A 81 -2.48 -19.01 -3.47
CA ASN A 81 -1.04 -18.99 -3.25
C ASN A 81 -0.62 -19.79 -2.02
N MET A 82 -1.44 -19.83 -0.96
CA MET A 82 -1.18 -20.67 0.21
C MET A 82 -1.26 -22.16 -0.16
N ARG A 83 -2.30 -22.55 -0.91
CA ARG A 83 -2.49 -23.93 -1.40
C ARG A 83 -1.39 -24.34 -2.38
N LEU A 84 -0.98 -23.44 -3.28
CA LEU A 84 0.11 -23.65 -4.22
C LEU A 84 1.45 -23.77 -3.51
N TYR A 85 1.69 -22.96 -2.48
CA TYR A 85 2.88 -23.05 -1.66
C TYR A 85 2.97 -24.40 -0.95
N GLU A 86 1.88 -24.87 -0.33
CA GLU A 86 1.81 -26.21 0.27
C GLU A 86 2.15 -27.31 -0.76
N LYS A 87 1.52 -27.26 -1.94
CA LYS A 87 1.71 -28.23 -3.01
C LYS A 87 3.09 -28.20 -3.67
N GLN A 88 3.74 -27.02 -3.75
CA GLN A 88 4.98 -26.85 -4.51
C GLN A 88 6.22 -26.95 -3.62
N TYR A 89 6.16 -26.36 -2.42
CA TYR A 89 7.29 -26.30 -1.49
C TYR A 89 7.28 -27.44 -0.48
N HIS A 90 6.16 -28.15 -0.31
CA HIS A 90 5.97 -29.22 0.69
C HIS A 90 6.51 -28.81 2.08
N PRO A 91 6.09 -27.65 2.62
CA PRO A 91 6.62 -27.13 3.87
C PRO A 91 6.19 -27.98 5.07
N MET A 92 6.95 -27.87 6.16
CA MET A 92 6.46 -28.33 7.45
C MET A 92 5.34 -27.39 7.94
N MET A 93 4.12 -27.91 7.98
CA MET A 93 2.96 -27.13 8.43
C MET A 93 2.88 -27.08 9.96
N VAL A 94 2.85 -25.86 10.51
CA VAL A 94 2.67 -25.60 11.94
C VAL A 94 1.42 -24.75 12.11
N LYS A 95 0.41 -25.27 12.83
CA LYS A 95 -0.80 -24.53 13.17
C LYS A 95 -0.67 -23.92 14.56
N LEU A 96 -0.84 -22.60 14.65
CA LEU A 96 -0.87 -21.87 15.92
C LEU A 96 -2.33 -21.62 16.32
N GLU A 97 -2.80 -22.37 17.31
CA GLU A 97 -4.20 -22.30 17.78
C GLU A 97 -4.37 -21.46 19.05
N GLN A 98 -3.26 -21.12 19.73
CA GLN A 98 -3.30 -20.29 20.92
C GLN A 98 -3.31 -18.80 20.56
N ASN A 99 -4.37 -18.11 20.93
CA ASN A 99 -4.52 -16.67 20.82
C ASN A 99 -4.04 -16.00 22.12
N TYR A 100 -3.10 -15.07 21.99
CA TYR A 100 -2.56 -14.29 23.11
C TYR A 100 -3.06 -12.83 23.14
N ARG A 101 -3.91 -12.43 22.18
CA ARG A 101 -4.36 -11.04 22.00
C ARG A 101 -5.70 -10.76 22.65
N SER A 102 -6.64 -11.69 22.50
CA SER A 102 -8.05 -11.51 22.80
C SER A 102 -8.50 -12.44 23.92
N HIS A 103 -9.45 -11.95 24.71
CA HIS A 103 -10.14 -12.72 25.74
C HIS A 103 -11.23 -13.61 25.11
N GLY A 104 -11.74 -14.57 25.90
CA GLY A 104 -12.70 -15.59 25.48
C GLY A 104 -13.91 -15.03 24.73
N HIS A 105 -14.65 -14.06 25.29
CA HIS A 105 -15.86 -13.55 24.65
C HIS A 105 -15.63 -12.96 23.25
N ILE A 106 -14.52 -12.25 23.04
CA ILE A 106 -14.14 -11.72 21.71
C ILE A 106 -13.78 -12.87 20.78
N LEU A 107 -12.99 -13.82 21.25
CA LEU A 107 -12.53 -14.95 20.45
C LEU A 107 -13.67 -15.89 20.06
N ASP A 108 -14.58 -16.16 20.98
CA ASP A 108 -15.78 -16.98 20.77
C ASP A 108 -16.68 -16.34 19.72
N THR A 109 -16.88 -15.02 19.79
CA THR A 109 -17.64 -14.27 18.78
C THR A 109 -16.97 -14.36 17.40
N ALA A 110 -15.64 -14.21 17.34
CA ALA A 110 -14.88 -14.33 16.10
C ALA A 110 -14.97 -15.74 15.51
N ASN A 111 -14.78 -16.78 16.34
CA ASN A 111 -14.89 -18.19 15.97
C ASN A 111 -16.30 -18.54 15.46
N PHE A 112 -17.34 -18.02 16.12
CA PHE A 112 -18.73 -18.22 15.69
C PHE A 112 -19.01 -17.57 14.34
N LEU A 113 -18.52 -16.34 14.12
CA LEU A 113 -18.70 -15.64 12.85
C LEU A 113 -18.02 -16.39 11.70
N ILE A 114 -16.76 -16.76 11.87
CA ILE A 114 -15.94 -17.39 10.82
C ILE A 114 -16.36 -18.84 10.52
N ALA A 115 -17.05 -19.53 11.45
CA ALA A 115 -17.60 -20.86 11.22
C ALA A 115 -18.63 -20.92 10.07
N ASN A 116 -19.20 -19.78 9.66
CA ASN A 116 -20.13 -19.69 8.54
C ASN A 116 -19.44 -19.72 7.16
N ASN A 117 -18.10 -19.60 7.09
CA ASN A 117 -17.36 -19.66 5.84
C ASN A 117 -17.05 -21.12 5.45
N LEU A 118 -17.36 -21.51 4.21
CA LEU A 118 -17.28 -22.90 3.74
C LEU A 118 -15.87 -23.34 3.29
N ASP A 119 -15.07 -22.43 2.71
CA ASP A 119 -13.76 -22.75 2.11
C ASP A 119 -12.59 -22.32 3.00
N ARG A 120 -12.37 -23.04 4.11
CA ARG A 120 -11.31 -22.73 5.10
C ARG A 120 -10.32 -23.87 5.27
N LEU A 121 -9.07 -23.55 5.63
CA LEU A 121 -8.02 -24.51 5.97
C LEU A 121 -8.16 -25.13 7.38
N GLY A 122 -9.19 -24.70 8.12
CA GLY A 122 -9.65 -25.33 9.36
C GLY A 122 -8.69 -25.12 10.52
N LYS A 123 -8.98 -24.12 11.35
CA LYS A 123 -8.33 -23.89 12.65
C LYS A 123 -9.33 -23.32 13.65
N ASN A 124 -9.21 -23.74 14.91
CA ASN A 124 -10.01 -23.20 16.00
C ASN A 124 -9.06 -22.49 16.98
N LEU A 125 -9.29 -21.20 17.18
CA LEU A 125 -8.46 -20.43 18.10
C LEU A 125 -8.99 -20.58 19.53
N ARG A 126 -8.08 -20.77 20.49
CA ARG A 126 -8.36 -20.83 21.93
C ARG A 126 -7.53 -19.79 22.68
N THR A 127 -7.96 -19.40 23.88
CA THR A 127 -7.27 -18.41 24.72
C THR A 127 -7.27 -18.82 26.18
N ASP A 128 -6.17 -18.51 26.88
CA ASP A 128 -5.99 -18.75 28.32
C ASP A 128 -6.14 -17.45 29.13
N ALA A 129 -6.46 -16.32 28.48
CA ALA A 129 -6.60 -15.01 29.12
C ALA A 129 -7.89 -14.86 29.96
N GLY A 130 -8.72 -15.91 30.03
CA GLY A 130 -10.05 -15.86 30.64
C GLY A 130 -11.10 -15.22 29.72
N HIS A 131 -12.33 -15.07 30.22
CA HIS A 131 -13.48 -14.65 29.38
C HIS A 131 -13.45 -13.16 29.00
N GLY A 132 -12.95 -12.28 29.86
CA GLY A 132 -12.98 -10.83 29.66
C GLY A 132 -14.40 -10.25 29.66
N GLU A 133 -14.54 -9.00 29.23
CA GLU A 133 -15.85 -8.34 29.13
C GLU A 133 -16.70 -8.89 27.96
N PRO A 134 -18.02 -9.01 28.10
CA PRO A 134 -18.90 -9.39 27.00
C PRO A 134 -18.84 -8.39 25.83
N VAL A 135 -18.93 -8.91 24.61
CA VAL A 135 -19.08 -8.07 23.42
C VAL A 135 -20.44 -7.38 23.47
N ARG A 136 -20.44 -6.05 23.38
CA ARG A 136 -21.65 -5.22 23.39
C ARG A 136 -22.06 -4.88 21.95
N ILE A 137 -23.36 -4.95 21.67
CA ILE A 137 -23.96 -4.49 20.42
C ILE A 137 -24.92 -3.36 20.76
N TYR A 138 -24.81 -2.25 20.06
CA TYR A 138 -25.68 -1.09 20.22
C TYR A 138 -26.31 -0.77 18.87
N ASP A 139 -27.64 -0.73 18.84
CA ASP A 139 -28.41 -0.30 17.67
C ASP A 139 -28.85 1.15 17.87
N ALA A 140 -28.46 2.01 16.92
CA ALA A 140 -28.70 3.44 16.97
C ALA A 140 -29.72 3.85 15.91
N PRO A 141 -30.66 4.77 16.21
CA PRO A 141 -31.68 5.19 15.25
C PRO A 141 -31.14 6.05 14.10
N SER A 142 -29.89 6.54 14.20
CA SER A 142 -29.21 7.31 13.15
C SER A 142 -27.70 7.34 13.37
N ASP A 143 -26.93 7.63 12.31
CA ASP A 143 -25.47 7.81 12.36
C ASP A 143 -25.04 8.90 13.35
N HIS A 144 -25.87 9.94 13.56
CA HIS A 144 -25.59 11.00 14.53
C HIS A 144 -25.77 10.50 15.96
N ALA A 145 -26.78 9.67 16.21
CA ALA A 145 -27.00 9.04 17.51
C ALA A 145 -25.90 8.02 17.82
N GLU A 146 -25.47 7.24 16.82
CA GLU A 146 -24.33 6.33 16.94
C GLU A 146 -23.06 7.11 17.30
N ALA A 147 -22.76 8.20 16.58
CA ALA A 147 -21.58 9.01 16.84
C ALA A 147 -21.61 9.69 18.23
N ALA A 148 -22.78 10.13 18.68
CA ALA A 148 -22.94 10.67 20.04
C ALA A 148 -22.69 9.60 21.11
N TRP A 149 -23.26 8.41 20.94
CA TRP A 149 -23.03 7.28 21.84
C TRP A 149 -21.55 6.87 21.88
N LEU A 150 -20.88 6.80 20.72
CA LEU A 150 -19.44 6.51 20.64
C LEU A 150 -18.61 7.52 21.44
N VAL A 151 -18.93 8.82 21.34
CA VAL A 151 -18.24 9.87 22.11
C VAL A 151 -18.41 9.65 23.61
N ASP A 152 -19.61 9.31 24.07
CA ASP A 152 -19.88 9.09 25.49
C ASP A 152 -19.17 7.85 26.03
N GLU A 153 -19.14 6.75 25.26
CA GLU A 153 -18.37 5.55 25.61
C GLU A 153 -16.86 5.84 25.66
N ILE A 154 -16.32 6.57 24.68
CA ILE A 154 -14.90 6.94 24.69
C ILE A 154 -14.57 7.80 25.92
N LYS A 155 -15.45 8.74 26.29
CA LYS A 155 -15.26 9.55 27.51
C LYS A 155 -15.30 8.69 28.77
N ALA A 156 -16.20 7.72 28.84
CA ALA A 156 -16.30 6.78 29.96
C ALA A 156 -15.04 5.90 30.08
N LEU A 157 -14.49 5.42 28.97
CA LEU A 157 -13.24 4.65 28.95
C LEU A 157 -12.04 5.51 29.36
N ILE A 158 -11.98 6.76 28.90
CA ILE A 158 -10.91 7.68 29.29
C ILE A 158 -11.01 8.02 30.79
N SER A 159 -12.22 8.21 31.32
CA SER A 159 -12.43 8.52 32.74
C SER A 159 -12.13 7.32 33.65
N SER A 160 -12.28 6.08 33.16
CA SER A 160 -11.85 4.86 33.87
C SER A 160 -10.33 4.62 33.80
N GLY A 161 -9.59 5.43 33.04
CA GLY A 161 -8.13 5.43 32.98
C GLY A 161 -7.53 4.80 31.72
N ILE A 162 -8.34 4.35 30.76
CA ILE A 162 -7.86 3.80 29.49
C ILE A 162 -7.22 4.90 28.65
N LYS A 163 -6.06 4.62 28.07
CA LYS A 163 -5.38 5.60 27.21
C LYS A 163 -6.10 5.68 25.88
N ARG A 164 -6.19 6.89 25.33
CA ARG A 164 -6.73 7.14 23.98
C ARG A 164 -6.05 6.29 22.89
N THR A 165 -4.76 5.98 23.08
CA THR A 165 -3.97 5.15 22.16
C THR A 165 -4.36 3.67 22.17
N GLU A 166 -5.13 3.22 23.17
CA GLU A 166 -5.63 1.85 23.32
C GLU A 166 -7.05 1.71 22.77
N ILE A 167 -7.65 2.81 22.29
CA ILE A 167 -8.99 2.84 21.70
C ILE A 167 -8.85 2.99 20.19
N ALA A 168 -9.47 2.08 19.43
CA ALA A 168 -9.52 2.13 17.97
C ALA A 168 -10.97 2.09 17.48
N LEU A 169 -11.28 2.93 16.50
CA LEU A 169 -12.56 2.93 15.78
C LEU A 169 -12.33 2.33 14.39
N LEU A 170 -13.05 1.26 14.08
CA LEU A 170 -12.97 0.56 12.81
C LEU A 170 -14.29 0.71 12.07
N TYR A 171 -14.22 1.06 10.79
CA TYR A 171 -15.38 1.26 9.93
C TYR A 171 -15.11 0.68 8.54
N ARG A 172 -16.18 0.37 7.80
CA ARG A 172 -16.08 -0.30 6.50
C ARG A 172 -15.63 0.64 5.38
N SER A 173 -16.09 1.89 5.40
CA SER A 173 -15.83 2.88 4.35
C SER A 173 -15.34 4.20 4.93
N ASN A 174 -14.40 4.86 4.23
CA ASN A 174 -13.90 6.19 4.60
C ASN A 174 -15.00 7.26 4.66
N ALA A 175 -16.14 7.06 3.98
CA ALA A 175 -17.26 7.99 4.08
C ALA A 175 -17.85 8.06 5.50
N GLN A 176 -17.78 6.96 6.26
CA GLN A 176 -18.29 6.88 7.63
C GLN A 176 -17.43 7.68 8.62
N SER A 177 -16.13 7.89 8.31
CA SER A 177 -15.24 8.59 9.23
C SER A 177 -15.69 10.03 9.47
N ARG A 178 -16.25 10.70 8.45
CA ARG A 178 -16.58 12.14 8.52
C ARG A 178 -17.52 12.50 9.68
N ILE A 179 -18.55 11.71 9.92
CA ILE A 179 -19.54 11.97 10.98
C ILE A 179 -18.91 11.75 12.36
N ILE A 180 -18.16 10.65 12.50
CA ILE A 180 -17.43 10.30 13.72
C ILE A 180 -16.37 11.36 14.05
N GLU A 181 -15.59 11.78 13.05
CA GLU A 181 -14.57 12.83 13.18
C GLU A 181 -15.17 14.15 13.64
N HIS A 182 -16.31 14.56 13.07
CA HIS A 182 -17.01 15.78 13.49
C HIS A 182 -17.49 15.69 14.94
N ALA A 183 -18.02 14.53 15.36
CA ALA A 183 -18.47 14.31 16.73
C ALA A 183 -17.29 14.35 17.73
N LEU A 184 -16.18 13.67 17.43
CA LEU A 184 -14.96 13.68 18.24
C LEU A 184 -14.36 15.09 18.35
N PHE A 185 -14.30 15.81 17.22
CA PHE A 185 -13.83 17.20 17.18
C PHE A 185 -14.70 18.12 18.05
N SER A 186 -16.02 18.04 17.90
CA SER A 186 -16.98 18.84 18.68
C SER A 186 -16.91 18.52 20.17
N ALA A 187 -16.59 17.27 20.53
CA ALA A 187 -16.39 16.84 21.90
C ALA A 187 -14.99 17.17 22.47
N GLY A 188 -14.11 17.78 21.68
CA GLY A 188 -12.73 18.11 22.09
C GLY A 188 -11.85 16.89 22.33
N ILE A 189 -12.15 15.75 21.70
CA ILE A 189 -11.40 14.50 21.85
C ILE A 189 -10.34 14.41 20.74
N PRO A 190 -9.03 14.38 21.09
CA PRO A 190 -7.98 14.21 20.08
C PRO A 190 -8.07 12.83 19.42
N TYR A 191 -8.00 12.81 18.09
CA TYR A 191 -8.08 11.58 17.29
C TYR A 191 -7.03 11.58 16.17
N ARG A 192 -6.76 10.40 15.62
CA ARG A 192 -5.87 10.21 14.46
C ARG A 192 -6.56 9.33 13.43
N VAL A 193 -6.65 9.82 12.19
CA VAL A 193 -7.22 9.07 11.07
C VAL A 193 -6.11 8.43 10.26
N TYR A 194 -6.18 7.11 10.09
CA TYR A 194 -5.31 6.37 9.19
C TYR A 194 -6.01 6.21 7.84
N GLY A 195 -5.35 6.64 6.76
CA GLY A 195 -5.90 6.51 5.40
C GLY A 195 -6.82 7.64 4.94
N GLY A 196 -6.93 8.74 5.70
CA GLY A 196 -7.58 10.00 5.28
C GLY A 196 -6.82 10.71 4.15
N LEU A 197 -6.95 12.04 4.02
CA LEU A 197 -6.27 12.81 2.98
C LEU A 197 -4.74 12.67 3.13
N ARG A 198 -4.17 11.73 2.38
CA ARG A 198 -2.76 11.36 2.48
C ARG A 198 -1.93 12.62 2.27
N PHE A 199 -0.92 12.83 3.11
CA PHE A 199 -0.04 13.99 3.02
C PHE A 199 0.51 14.20 1.60
N PHE A 200 0.94 13.12 0.94
CA PHE A 200 1.45 13.13 -0.43
C PHE A 200 0.39 13.28 -1.53
N GLU A 201 -0.90 13.24 -1.20
CA GLU A 201 -1.99 13.47 -2.16
C GLU A 201 -2.35 14.95 -2.30
N ARG A 202 -1.93 15.78 -1.33
CA ARG A 202 -2.13 17.23 -1.32
C ARG A 202 -1.49 17.89 -2.54
N ALA A 203 -2.18 18.87 -3.13
CA ALA A 203 -1.76 19.49 -4.38
C ALA A 203 -0.38 20.13 -4.26
N GLU A 204 -0.16 20.89 -3.18
CA GLU A 204 1.11 21.55 -2.85
C GLU A 204 2.27 20.56 -2.69
N ILE A 205 2.03 19.42 -2.01
CA ILE A 205 3.05 18.38 -1.83
C ILE A 205 3.36 17.70 -3.16
N LYS A 206 2.35 17.37 -3.96
CA LYS A 206 2.57 16.79 -5.30
C LYS A 206 3.27 17.75 -6.24
N HIS A 207 3.03 19.06 -6.15
CA HIS A 207 3.74 20.06 -6.94
C HIS A 207 5.22 20.12 -6.53
N ALA A 208 5.52 20.20 -5.23
CA ALA A 208 6.90 20.17 -4.74
C ALA A 208 7.64 18.89 -5.18
N LEU A 209 7.00 17.73 -5.03
CA LEU A 209 7.57 16.45 -5.48
C LEU A 209 7.82 16.40 -6.99
N ALA A 210 6.91 16.97 -7.80
CA ALA A 210 7.10 17.02 -9.24
C ALA A 210 8.30 17.89 -9.65
N TYR A 211 8.55 19.02 -8.96
CA TYR A 211 9.78 19.78 -9.16
C TYR A 211 11.01 18.94 -8.83
N LEU A 212 11.05 18.31 -7.65
CA LEU A 212 12.19 17.49 -7.24
C LEU A 212 12.47 16.34 -8.22
N ARG A 213 11.41 15.69 -8.74
CA ARG A 213 11.53 14.64 -9.76
C ARG A 213 12.10 15.16 -11.07
N LEU A 214 11.73 16.38 -11.49
CA LEU A 214 12.29 17.00 -12.70
C LEU A 214 13.75 17.40 -12.55
N LEU A 215 14.18 17.80 -11.34
CA LEU A 215 15.58 18.10 -11.07
C LEU A 215 16.46 16.85 -11.20
N GLU A 216 15.98 15.72 -10.69
CA GLU A 216 16.67 14.42 -10.76
C GLU A 216 16.56 13.78 -12.16
N ASN A 217 15.36 13.78 -12.74
CA ASN A 217 15.07 13.18 -14.03
C ASN A 217 14.25 14.16 -14.91
N PRO A 218 14.93 14.91 -15.81
CA PRO A 218 14.27 15.81 -16.75
C PRO A 218 13.29 15.13 -17.71
N ASN A 219 13.38 13.81 -17.89
CA ASN A 219 12.52 13.06 -18.80
C ASN A 219 11.20 12.58 -18.16
N ASP A 220 10.86 13.06 -16.95
CA ASP A 220 9.56 12.77 -16.32
C ASP A 220 8.46 13.71 -16.86
N ASP A 221 7.86 13.31 -17.98
CA ASP A 221 6.78 14.04 -18.65
C ASP A 221 5.52 14.23 -17.77
N THR A 222 5.29 13.31 -16.82
CA THR A 222 4.16 13.39 -15.90
C THR A 222 4.37 14.51 -14.89
N SER A 223 5.58 14.58 -14.34
CA SER A 223 5.96 15.68 -13.45
C SER A 223 6.03 17.00 -14.21
N PHE A 224 6.57 17.02 -15.44
CA PHE A 224 6.62 18.22 -16.29
C PHE A 224 5.22 18.81 -16.51
N SER A 225 4.28 18.01 -17.01
CA SER A 225 2.91 18.44 -17.31
C SER A 225 2.19 18.98 -16.07
N ARG A 226 2.53 18.47 -14.88
CA ARG A 226 1.93 18.91 -13.63
C ARG A 226 2.37 20.30 -13.20
N VAL A 227 3.67 20.62 -13.33
CA VAL A 227 4.24 21.86 -12.74
C VAL A 227 4.61 22.93 -13.76
N VAL A 228 4.58 22.64 -15.06
CA VAL A 228 4.95 23.59 -16.12
C VAL A 228 4.21 24.92 -15.99
N ASN A 229 2.91 24.89 -15.67
CA ASN A 229 2.08 26.08 -15.45
C ASN A 229 1.69 26.32 -13.99
N PHE A 230 2.38 25.69 -13.02
CA PHE A 230 2.18 25.94 -11.59
C PHE A 230 3.48 26.36 -10.91
N PRO A 231 3.60 27.58 -10.35
CA PRO A 231 2.67 28.71 -10.43
C PRO A 231 2.37 29.16 -11.88
N THR A 232 1.30 29.93 -12.09
CA THR A 232 0.85 30.33 -13.44
C THR A 232 1.93 31.10 -14.20
N ARG A 233 2.30 30.61 -15.38
CA ARG A 233 3.36 31.19 -16.25
C ARG A 233 2.83 31.67 -17.60
N GLY A 234 1.51 31.80 -17.75
CA GLY A 234 0.88 32.15 -19.03
C GLY A 234 0.98 31.04 -20.08
N ILE A 235 1.21 29.79 -19.65
CA ILE A 235 1.28 28.62 -20.52
C ILE A 235 -0.14 28.04 -20.65
N GLY A 236 -0.77 28.25 -21.80
CA GLY A 236 -2.13 27.80 -22.07
C GLY A 236 -2.19 26.36 -22.59
N ALA A 237 -3.40 25.80 -22.69
CA ALA A 237 -3.62 24.44 -23.19
C ALA A 237 -3.01 24.20 -24.58
N ARG A 238 -3.16 25.15 -25.52
CA ARG A 238 -2.56 25.05 -26.87
C ARG A 238 -1.03 24.97 -26.84
N SER A 239 -0.38 25.62 -25.88
CA SER A 239 1.07 25.56 -25.73
C SER A 239 1.53 24.20 -25.23
N ILE A 240 0.75 23.58 -24.34
CA ILE A 240 1.02 22.23 -23.84
C ILE A 240 0.81 21.20 -24.96
N GLU A 241 -0.28 21.32 -25.73
CA GLU A 241 -0.54 20.47 -26.90
C GLU A 241 0.61 20.56 -27.92
N ALA A 242 1.07 21.78 -28.24
CA ALA A 242 2.19 21.97 -29.16
C ALA A 242 3.49 21.29 -28.68
N VAL A 243 3.78 21.31 -27.37
CA VAL A 243 4.94 20.58 -26.80
C VAL A 243 4.76 19.08 -26.91
N GLN A 244 3.55 18.58 -26.63
CA GLN A 244 3.24 17.15 -26.72
C GLN A 244 3.38 16.65 -28.16
N ASP A 245 2.91 17.41 -29.14
CA ASP A 245 3.03 17.06 -30.55
C ASP A 245 4.48 17.12 -31.04
N ALA A 246 5.24 18.13 -30.63
CA ALA A 246 6.68 18.22 -30.91
C ALA A 246 7.46 17.06 -30.28
N ALA A 247 7.17 16.71 -29.02
CA ALA A 247 7.78 15.58 -28.32
C ALA A 247 7.51 14.25 -29.03
N ARG A 248 6.26 14.03 -29.48
CA ARG A 248 5.89 12.85 -30.26
C ARG A 248 6.59 12.79 -31.61
N ALA A 249 6.65 13.90 -32.34
CA ALA A 249 7.30 13.97 -33.64
C ALA A 249 8.81 13.70 -33.55
N GLN A 250 9.45 14.14 -32.47
CA GLN A 250 10.89 14.01 -32.24
C GLN A 250 11.25 12.76 -31.42
N ASN A 251 10.26 11.98 -30.98
CA ASN A 251 10.40 10.86 -30.05
C ASN A 251 11.28 11.21 -28.82
N SER A 252 11.01 12.38 -28.24
CA SER A 252 11.77 12.96 -27.13
C SER A 252 10.87 13.30 -25.93
N SER A 253 11.48 13.67 -24.80
CA SER A 253 10.72 14.12 -23.62
C SER A 253 10.12 15.51 -23.84
N LEU A 254 9.04 15.82 -23.12
CA LEU A 254 8.43 17.14 -23.12
C LEU A 254 9.42 18.23 -22.73
N TYR A 255 10.36 17.91 -21.85
CA TYR A 255 11.42 18.81 -21.42
C TYR A 255 12.34 19.22 -22.58
N LEU A 256 12.75 18.26 -23.43
CA LEU A 256 13.58 18.55 -24.60
C LEU A 256 12.77 19.27 -25.68
N ALA A 257 11.55 18.81 -25.96
CA ALA A 257 10.66 19.44 -26.94
C ALA A 257 10.28 20.88 -26.57
N ALA A 258 10.18 21.19 -25.28
CA ALA A 258 9.91 22.54 -24.79
C ALA A 258 11.02 23.54 -25.17
N SER A 259 12.25 23.08 -25.39
CA SER A 259 13.38 23.92 -25.80
C SER A 259 13.45 24.17 -27.31
N THR A 260 12.73 23.39 -28.12
CA THR A 260 12.75 23.48 -29.59
C THR A 260 11.56 24.26 -30.17
N LEU A 261 10.62 24.69 -29.33
CA LEU A 261 9.46 25.46 -29.75
C LEU A 261 9.74 26.96 -29.81
N ASP A 262 9.23 27.61 -30.86
CA ASP A 262 9.34 29.04 -31.09
C ASP A 262 8.07 29.83 -30.66
N GLY A 263 8.19 31.15 -30.63
CA GLY A 263 7.10 32.08 -30.34
C GLY A 263 6.82 32.29 -28.85
N LYS A 264 5.66 32.92 -28.54
CA LYS A 264 5.30 33.30 -27.15
C LYS A 264 5.17 32.09 -26.22
N ALA A 265 4.71 30.95 -26.75
CA ALA A 265 4.64 29.68 -26.03
C ALA A 265 6.05 29.14 -25.74
N GLY A 266 6.92 29.10 -26.75
CA GLY A 266 8.32 28.68 -26.62
C GLY A 266 9.12 29.51 -25.62
N ALA A 267 8.91 30.83 -25.58
CA ALA A 267 9.58 31.70 -24.62
C ALA A 267 9.21 31.37 -23.15
N ALA A 268 7.93 31.10 -22.88
CA ALA A 268 7.46 30.75 -21.54
C ALA A 268 7.91 29.33 -21.13
N LEU A 269 7.84 28.38 -22.05
CA LEU A 269 8.28 27.00 -21.85
C LEU A 269 9.81 26.90 -21.66
N GLY A 270 10.58 27.56 -22.52
CA GLY A 270 12.03 27.69 -22.37
C GLY A 270 12.43 28.43 -21.10
N GLY A 271 11.63 29.41 -20.65
CA GLY A 271 11.79 30.05 -19.34
C GLY A 271 11.64 29.08 -18.17
N PHE A 272 10.66 28.17 -18.25
CA PHE A 272 10.48 27.11 -17.26
C PHE A 272 11.64 26.10 -17.28
N VAL A 273 12.08 25.67 -18.47
CA VAL A 273 13.22 24.76 -18.62
C VAL A 273 14.48 25.35 -17.97
N ARG A 274 14.80 26.63 -18.28
CA ARG A 274 15.93 27.35 -17.67
C ARG A 274 15.82 27.45 -16.14
N LEU A 275 14.61 27.66 -15.61
CA LEU A 275 14.40 27.67 -14.16
C LEU A 275 14.76 26.33 -13.53
N VAL A 276 14.33 25.22 -14.13
CA VAL A 276 14.62 23.86 -13.65
C VAL A 276 16.11 23.56 -13.78
N ASP A 277 16.75 23.93 -14.90
CA ASP A 277 18.20 23.76 -15.09
C ASP A 277 18.99 24.56 -14.06
N HIS A 278 18.62 25.82 -13.80
CA HIS A 278 19.25 26.66 -12.80
C HIS A 278 19.10 26.07 -11.39
N MET A 279 17.91 25.59 -11.03
CA MET A 279 17.69 24.90 -9.76
C MET A 279 18.56 23.63 -9.66
N ARG A 280 18.69 22.86 -10.73
CA ARG A 280 19.50 21.64 -10.77
C ARG A 280 20.98 21.96 -10.56
N GLU A 281 21.48 23.00 -11.23
CA GLU A 281 22.86 23.48 -11.07
C GLU A 281 23.13 23.98 -9.65
N ALA A 282 22.20 24.72 -9.04
CA ALA A 282 22.34 25.21 -7.68
C ALA A 282 22.32 24.11 -6.60
N THR A 283 21.82 22.91 -6.94
CA THR A 283 21.74 21.76 -6.03
C THR A 283 22.84 20.70 -6.22
N ARG A 284 23.74 20.90 -7.21
CA ARG A 284 24.93 20.06 -7.41
C ARG A 284 26.09 20.53 -6.53
#